data_AF-A0A1H1XCR4-F1
#
_entry.id   AF-A0A1H1XCR4-F1
#
_cell.length_a   1.000
_cell.length_b   1.000
_cell.length_c   1.000
_cell.angle_alpha   90.00
_cell.angle_beta   90.00
_cell.angle_gamma   90.00
#
_symmetry.space_group_name_H-M   'P 1'
#
loop_
_entity.id
_entity.type
_entity.pdbx_description
1 polymer ?
#
loop_
_entity_poly.entity_id
_entity_poly.type
_entity_poly.pdbx_seq_one_letter_code
_entity_poly.pdbx_strand_id
1 'polypeptide(L)'
;MTAVEAAESLIQLVHEYSRVSTFADGCSDEMLRAAEQQLGVVFPPSYRRVVQEFGTWDIAGLEFLGVYQTPAMGNELLGSVRATRDARASLGLPASMIEVMEDDLGLVVLDTAALDEDGEAARRQFRGLRTRCV
;
A
#
# COMPACT_ATOMS: atom_id res chain seq x y z
N MET A 1 10.77 -19.26 4.67
CA MET A 1 9.64 -18.59 4.02
C MET A 1 9.98 -17.12 3.95
N THR A 2 10.30 -16.62 2.77
CA THR A 2 10.57 -15.19 2.54
C THR A 2 9.26 -14.41 2.54
N ALA A 3 9.33 -13.09 2.65
CA ALA A 3 8.14 -12.23 2.56
C ALA A 3 7.45 -12.35 1.18
N VAL A 4 8.23 -12.57 0.11
CA VAL A 4 7.69 -12.80 -1.24
C VAL A 4 6.96 -14.15 -1.33
N GLU A 5 7.49 -15.22 -0.74
CA GLU A 5 6.78 -16.51 -0.67
C GLU A 5 5.47 -16.40 0.12
N ALA A 6 5.46 -15.58 1.18
CA ALA A 6 4.24 -15.29 1.93
C ALA A 6 3.24 -14.47 1.09
N ALA A 7 3.70 -13.53 0.27
CA ALA A 7 2.87 -12.79 -0.68
C ALA A 7 2.23 -13.70 -1.73
N GLU A 8 2.98 -14.66 -2.31
CA GLU A 8 2.41 -15.66 -3.23
C GLU A 8 1.35 -16.52 -2.54
N SER A 9 1.61 -16.93 -1.31
CA SER A 9 0.65 -17.73 -0.52
C SER A 9 -0.63 -16.94 -0.22
N LEU A 10 -0.50 -15.65 0.10
CA LEU A 10 -1.63 -14.74 0.27
C LEU A 10 -2.43 -14.60 -1.03
N ILE A 11 -1.77 -14.42 -2.17
CA ILE A 11 -2.42 -14.31 -3.47
C ILE A 11 -3.27 -15.55 -3.77
N GLN A 12 -2.70 -16.74 -3.55
CA GLN A 12 -3.42 -18.00 -3.72
C GLN A 12 -4.65 -18.07 -2.81
N LEU A 13 -4.51 -17.66 -1.55
CA LEU A 13 -5.60 -17.67 -0.58
C LEU A 13 -6.73 -16.70 -0.99
N VAL A 14 -6.40 -15.48 -1.43
CA VAL A 14 -7.41 -14.50 -1.87
C VAL A 14 -8.22 -15.03 -3.06
N HIS A 15 -7.55 -15.68 -4.01
CA HIS A 15 -8.23 -16.33 -5.15
C HIS A 15 -9.13 -17.49 -4.71
N GLU A 16 -8.66 -18.33 -3.79
CA GLU A 16 -9.45 -19.44 -3.24
C GLU A 16 -10.71 -18.94 -2.50
N TYR A 17 -10.59 -17.82 -1.79
CA TYR A 17 -11.67 -17.20 -1.02
C TYR A 17 -12.30 -15.99 -1.74
N SER A 18 -12.40 -16.04 -3.08
CA SER A 18 -13.01 -15.00 -3.92
C SER A 18 -14.45 -14.64 -3.57
N ARG A 19 -15.18 -15.50 -2.85
CA ARG A 19 -16.55 -15.20 -2.38
C ARG A 19 -16.61 -14.07 -1.34
N VAL A 20 -15.53 -13.87 -0.59
CA VAL A 20 -15.43 -12.86 0.48
C VAL A 20 -14.35 -11.83 0.21
N SER A 21 -13.76 -11.86 -0.99
CA SER A 21 -12.66 -10.99 -1.38
C SER A 21 -13.03 -10.23 -2.64
N THR A 22 -12.70 -8.94 -2.69
CA THR A 22 -12.85 -8.11 -3.89
C THR A 22 -11.50 -7.54 -4.23
N PHE A 23 -11.10 -7.59 -5.50
CA PHE A 23 -9.84 -7.03 -5.96
C PHE A 23 -10.03 -6.40 -7.35
N ALA A 24 -9.15 -5.45 -7.69
CA ALA A 24 -9.11 -4.84 -9.02
C ALA A 24 -8.33 -5.72 -10.02
N ASP A 25 -8.19 -5.24 -11.25
CA ASP A 25 -7.57 -5.99 -12.36
C ASP A 25 -6.02 -6.05 -12.31
N GLY A 26 -5.41 -5.80 -11.14
CA GLY A 26 -3.96 -5.74 -11.01
C GLY A 26 -3.35 -4.39 -11.41
N CYS A 27 -2.02 -4.34 -11.44
CA CYS A 27 -1.25 -3.13 -11.73
C CYS A 27 -0.02 -3.46 -12.60
N SER A 28 0.25 -2.65 -13.62
CA SER A 28 1.39 -2.87 -14.50
C SER A 28 2.72 -2.43 -13.85
N ASP A 29 3.84 -2.97 -14.32
CA ASP A 29 5.17 -2.54 -13.87
C ASP A 29 5.46 -1.06 -14.15
N GLU A 30 4.84 -0.49 -15.18
CA GLU A 30 4.94 0.94 -15.49
C GLU A 30 4.19 1.78 -14.46
N MET A 31 2.99 1.37 -14.06
CA MET A 31 2.22 2.03 -13.01
C MET A 31 2.92 1.93 -11.66
N LEU A 32 3.50 0.78 -11.32
CA LEU A 32 4.29 0.61 -10.10
C LEU A 32 5.52 1.51 -10.07
N ARG A 33 6.28 1.58 -11.18
CA ARG A 33 7.44 2.48 -11.29
C ARG A 33 7.02 3.95 -11.18
N ALA A 34 5.89 4.32 -11.78
CA ALA A 34 5.34 5.66 -11.65
C ALA A 34 4.91 5.98 -10.21
N ALA A 35 4.33 5.00 -9.49
CA ALA A 35 3.97 5.12 -8.09
C ALA A 35 5.21 5.34 -7.20
N GLU A 36 6.23 4.52 -7.37
CA GLU A 36 7.53 4.63 -6.69
C GLU A 36 8.17 6.00 -6.94
N GLN A 37 8.16 6.46 -8.19
CA GLN A 37 8.68 7.77 -8.57
C GLN A 37 7.89 8.92 -7.93
N GLN A 38 6.56 8.85 -7.92
CA GLN A 38 5.71 9.89 -7.31
C GLN A 38 5.87 9.97 -5.79
N LEU A 39 6.08 8.82 -5.14
CA LEU A 39 6.26 8.75 -3.70
C LEU A 39 7.72 8.95 -3.26
N GLY A 40 8.68 8.84 -4.17
CA GLY A 40 10.11 8.97 -3.87
C GLY A 40 10.66 7.80 -3.05
N VAL A 41 10.07 6.62 -3.18
CA VAL A 41 10.41 5.40 -2.44
C VAL A 41 10.33 4.19 -3.36
N VAL A 42 11.05 3.12 -3.02
CA VAL A 42 10.92 1.82 -3.68
C VAL A 42 9.93 0.98 -2.88
N PHE A 43 9.03 0.27 -3.56
CA PHE A 43 8.11 -0.62 -2.88
C PHE A 43 8.82 -1.88 -2.40
N PRO A 44 8.55 -2.33 -1.16
CA PRO A 44 9.02 -3.62 -0.68
C PRO A 44 8.64 -4.75 -1.64
N PRO A 45 9.52 -5.74 -1.91
CA PRO A 45 9.26 -6.77 -2.91
C PRO A 45 7.94 -7.53 -2.70
N SER A 46 7.63 -7.90 -1.46
CA SER A 46 6.38 -8.59 -1.11
C SER A 46 5.15 -7.75 -1.41
N TYR A 47 5.16 -6.48 -0.98
CA TYR A 47 4.06 -5.54 -1.22
C TYR A 47 3.89 -5.26 -2.71
N ARG A 48 5.00 -5.04 -3.44
CA ARG A 48 5.00 -4.85 -4.89
C ARG A 48 4.32 -6.02 -5.60
N ARG A 49 4.62 -7.26 -5.19
CA ARG A 49 4.05 -8.47 -5.80
C ARG A 49 2.54 -8.57 -5.62
N VAL A 50 2.03 -8.25 -4.42
CA VAL A 50 0.58 -8.29 -4.14
C VAL A 50 -0.15 -7.18 -4.90
N VAL A 51 0.40 -5.96 -4.92
CA VAL A 51 -0.19 -4.84 -5.67
C VAL A 51 -0.17 -5.09 -7.17
N GLN A 52 0.87 -5.74 -7.70
CA GLN A 52 0.91 -6.14 -9.10
C GLN A 52 -0.24 -7.08 -9.47
N GLU A 53 -0.58 -8.02 -8.58
CA GLU A 53 -1.67 -8.98 -8.80
C GLU A 53 -3.04 -8.32 -8.69
N PHE A 54 -3.29 -7.58 -7.61
CA PHE A 54 -4.64 -7.16 -7.26
C PHE A 54 -4.93 -5.69 -7.56
N GLY A 55 -3.90 -4.86 -7.71
CA GLY A 55 -4.04 -3.41 -7.82
C GLY A 55 -4.46 -2.82 -6.47
N THR A 56 -5.66 -3.10 -6.01
CA THR A 56 -6.17 -2.83 -4.65
C THR A 56 -7.10 -3.97 -4.28
N TRP A 57 -7.24 -4.31 -2.99
CA TRP A 57 -8.11 -5.42 -2.59
C TRP A 57 -8.77 -5.21 -1.24
N ASP A 58 -9.87 -5.92 -1.04
CA ASP A 58 -10.63 -6.02 0.20
C ASP A 58 -10.84 -7.51 0.54
N ILE A 59 -10.73 -7.85 1.82
CA ILE A 59 -11.06 -9.18 2.32
C ILE A 59 -12.00 -9.03 3.51
N ALA A 60 -13.24 -9.49 3.37
CA ALA A 60 -14.26 -9.46 4.40
C ALA A 60 -14.48 -8.06 5.02
N GLY A 61 -14.37 -7.00 4.22
CA GLY A 61 -14.53 -5.62 4.67
C GLY A 61 -13.26 -4.98 5.24
N LEU A 62 -12.12 -5.67 5.18
CA LEU A 62 -10.80 -5.09 5.43
C LEU A 62 -10.19 -4.63 4.10
N GLU A 63 -10.16 -3.32 3.90
CA GLU A 63 -9.60 -2.68 2.71
C GLU A 63 -8.08 -2.54 2.83
N PHE A 64 -7.37 -3.02 1.80
CA PHE A 64 -5.95 -2.85 1.63
C PHE A 64 -5.67 -1.96 0.43
N LEU A 65 -4.90 -0.92 0.67
CA LEU A 65 -4.51 0.02 -0.36
C LEU A 65 -3.40 -0.57 -1.23
N GLY A 66 -3.55 -0.42 -2.54
CA GLY A 66 -2.46 -0.66 -3.48
C GLY A 66 -2.34 0.46 -4.50
N VAL A 67 -2.24 0.15 -5.78
CA VAL A 67 -2.10 1.13 -6.86
C VAL A 67 -3.08 0.78 -7.98
N TYR A 68 -3.94 1.73 -8.32
CA TYR A 68 -4.90 1.59 -9.42
C TYR A 68 -5.23 2.95 -10.02
N GLN A 69 -5.92 2.93 -11.15
CA GLN A 69 -6.47 4.10 -11.83
C GLN A 69 -7.96 3.87 -12.10
N THR A 70 -8.71 4.96 -12.26
CA THR A 70 -10.09 4.88 -12.72
C THR A 70 -10.28 5.80 -13.93
N PRO A 71 -11.16 5.45 -14.88
CA PRO A 71 -11.45 6.33 -16.02
C PRO A 71 -11.88 7.75 -15.61
N ALA A 72 -12.56 7.88 -14.47
CA ALA A 72 -13.02 9.16 -13.93
C ALA A 72 -11.87 10.07 -13.45
N MET A 73 -10.76 9.50 -12.98
CA MET A 73 -9.59 10.23 -12.47
C MET A 73 -8.43 10.28 -13.48
N GLY A 74 -8.64 9.77 -14.70
CA GLY A 74 -7.64 9.79 -15.77
C GLY A 74 -6.34 9.08 -15.38
N ASN A 75 -5.22 9.80 -15.46
CA ASN A 75 -3.88 9.26 -15.19
C ASN A 75 -3.48 9.34 -13.70
N GLU A 76 -4.35 9.79 -12.81
CA GLU A 76 -4.04 9.88 -11.38
C GLU A 76 -3.95 8.47 -10.76
N LEU A 77 -2.82 8.19 -10.10
CA LEU A 77 -2.63 6.95 -9.34
C LEU A 77 -3.30 7.07 -7.97
N LEU A 78 -4.24 6.16 -7.72
CA LEU A 78 -5.04 6.08 -6.50
C LEU A 78 -4.49 5.02 -5.53
N GLY A 79 -5.23 4.75 -4.46
CA GLY A 79 -4.82 3.85 -3.39
C GLY A 79 -3.69 4.46 -2.56
N SER A 80 -2.64 3.67 -2.31
CA SER A 80 -1.50 4.01 -1.48
C SER A 80 -0.77 5.26 -1.97
N VAL A 81 -0.74 5.53 -3.28
CA VAL A 81 -0.12 6.75 -3.81
C VAL A 81 -0.85 8.00 -3.33
N ARG A 82 -2.17 8.04 -3.53
CA ARG A 82 -2.99 9.18 -3.15
C ARG A 82 -3.06 9.33 -1.62
N ALA A 83 -3.35 8.24 -0.92
CA ALA A 83 -3.46 8.22 0.54
C ALA A 83 -2.15 8.70 1.20
N THR A 84 -1.01 8.13 0.79
CA THR A 84 0.31 8.55 1.31
C THR A 84 0.59 10.03 1.07
N ARG A 85 0.26 10.58 -0.11
CA ARG A 85 0.45 12.00 -0.40
C ARG A 85 -0.46 12.89 0.46
N ASP A 86 -1.71 12.50 0.63
CA ASP A 86 -2.66 13.22 1.47
C ASP A 86 -2.24 13.16 2.94
N ALA A 87 -1.78 12.02 3.45
CA ALA A 87 -1.24 11.85 4.79
C ALA A 87 0.05 12.64 5.02
N ARG A 88 0.95 12.73 4.02
CA ARG A 88 2.13 13.61 4.06
C ARG A 88 1.73 15.08 4.22
N ALA A 89 0.73 15.53 3.46
CA ALA A 89 0.27 16.91 3.48
C ALA A 89 -0.50 17.27 4.77
N SER A 90 -1.37 16.37 5.24
CA SER A 90 -2.32 16.65 6.33
C SER A 90 -1.83 16.22 7.71
N LEU A 91 -1.09 15.12 7.80
CA LEU A 91 -0.66 14.50 9.07
C LEU A 91 0.85 14.58 9.30
N GLY A 92 1.61 15.07 8.31
CA GLY A 92 3.06 15.13 8.36
C GLY A 92 3.72 13.75 8.27
N LEU A 93 3.11 12.81 7.54
CA LEU A 93 3.69 11.49 7.31
C LEU A 93 5.12 11.64 6.70
N PRO A 94 6.15 10.94 7.21
CA PRO A 94 7.49 10.99 6.64
C PRO A 94 7.55 10.53 5.17
N ALA A 95 8.49 11.09 4.42
CA ALA A 95 8.69 10.74 3.01
C ALA A 95 9.12 9.27 2.80
N SER A 96 9.69 8.63 3.81
CA SER A 96 10.06 7.21 3.80
C SER A 96 8.92 6.27 4.19
N MET A 97 7.71 6.77 4.40
CA MET A 97 6.56 5.94 4.76
C MET A 97 5.55 5.87 3.62
N ILE A 98 4.96 4.69 3.47
CA ILE A 98 3.88 4.38 2.52
C ILE A 98 2.68 3.89 3.32
N GLU A 99 1.55 4.54 3.16
CA GLU A 99 0.28 4.07 3.71
C GLU A 99 -0.25 2.90 2.90
N VAL A 100 -0.67 1.83 3.60
CA VAL A 100 -1.17 0.59 2.97
C VAL A 100 -2.54 0.16 3.48
N MET A 101 -3.02 0.77 4.57
CA MET A 101 -4.32 0.52 5.16
C MET A 101 -4.60 1.61 6.21
N GLU A 102 -5.86 1.90 6.45
CA GLU A 102 -6.32 2.64 7.62
C GLU A 102 -7.21 1.72 8.45
N ASP A 103 -6.99 1.71 9.77
CA ASP A 103 -7.83 0.99 10.72
C ASP A 103 -8.33 1.93 11.84
N ASP A 104 -9.14 1.40 12.76
CA ASP A 104 -9.68 2.15 13.89
C ASP A 104 -8.61 2.82 14.77
N LEU A 105 -7.34 2.39 14.69
CA LEU A 105 -6.23 2.92 15.48
C LEU A 105 -5.41 3.99 14.74
N GLY A 106 -5.64 4.14 13.42
CA GLY A 106 -5.03 5.13 12.53
C GLY A 106 -4.42 4.50 11.28
N LEU A 107 -3.40 5.17 10.73
CA LEU A 107 -2.74 4.70 9.50
C LEU A 107 -1.79 3.54 9.79
N VAL A 108 -1.88 2.52 8.95
CA VAL A 108 -0.91 1.43 8.88
C VAL A 108 0.02 1.70 7.70
N VAL A 109 1.31 1.76 8.00
CA VAL A 109 2.32 2.22 7.04
C VAL A 109 3.48 1.24 6.95
N LEU A 110 4.13 1.19 5.79
CA LEU A 110 5.41 0.55 5.57
C LEU A 110 6.53 1.59 5.69
N ASP A 111 7.51 1.33 6.54
CA ASP A 111 8.66 2.22 6.77
C ASP A 111 9.87 1.80 5.94
N THR A 112 10.04 2.45 4.78
CA THR A 112 11.12 2.15 3.84
C THR A 112 12.47 2.74 4.24
N ALA A 113 12.57 3.44 5.38
CA ALA A 113 13.86 3.88 5.92
C ALA A 113 14.61 2.75 6.64
N ALA A 114 13.91 1.68 7.03
CA ALA A 114 14.45 0.55 7.77
C ALA A 114 14.13 -0.74 7.02
N LEU A 115 14.78 -0.93 5.87
CA LEU A 115 14.68 -2.16 5.10
C LEU A 115 15.53 -3.26 5.73
N ASP A 116 15.05 -4.50 5.65
CA ASP A 116 15.84 -5.68 6.00
C ASP A 116 16.76 -6.13 4.85
N GLU A 117 17.41 -7.29 5.02
CA GLU A 117 18.35 -7.85 4.04
C GLU A 117 17.68 -8.24 2.72
N ASP A 118 16.37 -8.47 2.72
CA ASP A 118 15.57 -8.83 1.55
C ASP A 118 14.94 -7.58 0.89
N GLY A 119 15.16 -6.39 1.44
CA GLY A 119 14.58 -5.13 0.96
C GLY A 119 13.14 -4.91 1.43
N GLU A 120 12.69 -5.64 2.46
CA GLU A 120 11.34 -5.52 3.01
C GLU A 120 11.25 -4.42 4.06
N ALA A 121 10.13 -3.70 4.07
CA ALA A 121 9.90 -2.63 5.04
C ALA A 121 9.08 -3.13 6.24
N ALA A 122 9.44 -2.66 7.43
CA ALA A 122 8.67 -2.94 8.63
C ALA A 122 7.28 -2.25 8.60
N ARG A 123 6.23 -3.00 8.96
CA ARG A 123 4.90 -2.45 9.26
C ARG A 123 4.95 -1.61 10.54
N ARG A 124 4.39 -0.40 10.51
CA ARG A 124 4.21 0.47 11.67
C ARG A 124 2.79 1.03 11.74
N GLN A 125 2.34 1.35 12.96
CA GLN A 125 1.20 2.22 13.15
C GLN A 125 1.69 3.67 13.17
N PHE A 126 1.18 4.50 12.27
CA PHE A 126 1.42 5.93 12.28
C PHE A 126 0.23 6.65 12.90
N ARG A 127 0.53 7.49 13.90
CA ARG A 127 -0.43 8.46 14.43
C ARG A 127 0.09 9.83 14.07
N GLY A 128 -0.71 10.59 13.32
CA GLY A 128 -0.39 11.95 12.91
C GLY A 128 0.05 12.81 14.08
N LEU A 129 0.79 13.87 13.78
CA LEU A 129 1.15 14.87 14.78
C LEU A 129 -0.14 15.42 15.38
N ARG A 130 -0.45 15.06 16.63
CA ARG A 130 -1.53 15.70 17.38
C ARG A 130 -1.19 17.19 17.39
N THR A 131 -1.93 17.98 16.64
CA THR A 131 -1.97 19.43 16.84
C THR A 131 -2.43 19.59 18.29
N ARG A 132 -1.49 19.89 19.20
CA ARG A 132 -1.87 20.43 20.49
C ARG A 132 -2.56 21.74 20.15
N CYS A 133 -3.89 21.76 20.18
CA CYS A 133 -4.61 23.01 20.31
C CYS A 133 -4.07 23.67 21.59
N VAL A 134 -3.38 24.80 21.41
CA VAL A 134 -2.92 25.69 22.48
C VAL A 134 -4.08 26.58 22.87
#